data_AF-W6QTF0-F1
#
_entry.id   AF-W6QTF0-F1
#
_cell.length_a   1.000
_cell.length_b   1.000
_cell.length_c   1.000
_cell.angle_alpha   90.00
_cell.angle_beta   90.00
_cell.angle_gamma   90.00
#
_symmetry.space_group_name_H-M   'P 1'
#
loop_
_entity.id
_entity.type
_entity.pdbx_description
1 polymer ?
#
loop_
_entity_poly.entity_id
_entity_poly.type
_entity_poly.pdbx_seq_one_letter_code
_entity_poly.pdbx_strand_id
1 'polypeptide(L)'
;MQSGQARIRALQQAVISSERAQDSARKGFLAGSSTNVDILNAEEQVFIARRDLLEAKLRYLLARLQLAAAVGLLGEDDILQVNDYLGPKLALGY
;
A
#
# COMPACT_ATOMS: atom_id res chain seq x y z
N MET A 1 -11.61 -14.37 4.34
CA MET A 1 -10.52 -14.27 3.33
C MET A 1 -10.87 -13.33 2.17
N GLN A 2 -12.05 -13.41 1.54
CA GLN A 2 -12.44 -12.54 0.40
C GLN A 2 -12.38 -11.03 0.73
N SER A 3 -12.72 -10.64 1.95
CA SER A 3 -12.73 -9.23 2.37
C SER A 3 -11.34 -8.57 2.35
N GLY A 4 -10.27 -9.33 2.66
CA GLY A 4 -8.89 -8.82 2.69
C GLY A 4 -8.34 -8.54 1.28
N GLN A 5 -8.55 -9.47 0.34
CA GLN A 5 -8.15 -9.26 -1.06
C GLN A 5 -8.98 -8.16 -1.73
N ALA A 6 -10.29 -8.09 -1.47
CA ALA A 6 -11.13 -7.00 -1.97
C ALA A 6 -10.67 -5.64 -1.42
N ARG A 7 -10.31 -5.55 -0.13
CA ARG A 7 -9.74 -4.35 0.50
C ARG A 7 -8.43 -3.94 -0.16
N ILE A 8 -7.51 -4.89 -0.41
CA ILE A 8 -6.24 -4.61 -1.12
C ILE A 8 -6.51 -4.04 -2.51
N ARG A 9 -7.41 -4.64 -3.30
CA ARG A 9 -7.75 -4.15 -4.63
C ARG A 9 -8.36 -2.74 -4.60
N ALA A 10 -9.25 -2.47 -3.65
CA ALA A 10 -9.82 -1.14 -3.46
C ALA A 10 -8.74 -0.10 -3.13
N LEU A 11 -7.79 -0.44 -2.25
CA LEU A 11 -6.68 0.44 -1.87
C LEU A 11 -5.69 0.64 -3.02
N GLN A 12 -5.43 -0.37 -3.86
CA GLN A 12 -4.64 -0.21 -5.08
C GLN A 12 -5.30 0.81 -6.02
N GLN A 13 -6.62 0.72 -6.20
CA GLN A 13 -7.34 1.67 -7.01
C GLN A 13 -7.33 3.08 -6.40
N ALA A 14 -7.40 3.19 -5.07
CA ALA A 14 -7.29 4.46 -4.36
C ALA A 14 -5.93 5.11 -4.60
N VAL A 15 -4.82 4.36 -4.52
CA VAL A 15 -3.47 4.86 -4.84
C VAL A 15 -3.41 5.41 -6.27
N ILE A 16 -3.90 4.65 -7.25
CA ILE A 16 -3.92 5.09 -8.65
C ILE A 16 -4.74 6.38 -8.82
N SER A 17 -5.86 6.49 -8.11
CA SER A 17 -6.70 7.68 -8.14
C SER A 17 -6.01 8.89 -7.53
N SER A 18 -5.35 8.73 -6.38
CA SER A 18 -4.60 9.79 -5.71
C SER A 18 -3.41 10.25 -6.55
N GLU A 19 -2.70 9.34 -7.22
CA GLU A 19 -1.60 9.69 -8.12
C GLU A 19 -2.07 10.50 -9.33
N ARG A 20 -3.22 10.14 -9.91
CA ARG A 20 -3.84 10.94 -10.99
C ARG A 20 -4.29 12.31 -10.51
N ALA A 21 -4.81 12.42 -9.29
CA ALA A 21 -5.16 13.70 -8.70
C ALA A 21 -3.93 14.58 -8.48
N GLN A 22 -2.82 14.01 -8.01
CA GLN A 22 -1.54 14.70 -7.87
C GLN A 22 -1.01 15.21 -9.22
N ASP A 23 -1.04 14.37 -10.26
CA ASP A 23 -0.63 14.78 -11.61
C ASP A 23 -1.52 15.92 -12.15
N SER A 24 -2.82 15.85 -11.91
CA SER A 24 -3.77 16.89 -12.30
C SER A 24 -3.53 18.21 -11.55
N ALA A 25 -3.27 18.16 -10.24
CA ALA A 25 -2.92 19.34 -9.45
C ALA A 25 -1.61 19.98 -9.92
N ARG A 26 -0.61 19.16 -10.27
CA ARG A 26 0.66 19.62 -10.84
C ARG A 26 0.45 20.33 -12.19
N LYS A 27 -0.37 19.75 -13.07
CA LYS A 27 -0.74 20.35 -14.36
C LYS A 27 -1.55 21.64 -14.19
N GLY A 28 -2.50 21.66 -13.26
CA GLY A 28 -3.31 22.83 -12.93
C GLY A 28 -2.46 23.97 -12.38
N PHE A 29 -1.45 23.66 -11.57
CA PHE A 29 -0.50 24.65 -11.07
C PHE A 29 0.33 25.28 -12.20
N LEU A 30 0.83 24.46 -13.13
CA LEU A 30 1.54 24.96 -14.33
C LEU A 30 0.64 25.82 -15.22
N ALA A 31 -0.66 25.53 -15.28
CA ALA A 31 -1.65 26.30 -16.02
C ALA A 31 -2.20 27.52 -15.25
N GLY A 32 -1.77 27.76 -14.01
CA GLY A 32 -2.24 28.85 -13.14
C GLY A 32 -3.63 28.63 -12.50
N SER A 33 -4.20 27.43 -12.63
CA SER A 33 -5.52 27.04 -12.09
C SER A 33 -5.46 26.30 -10.75
N SER A 34 -4.27 25.98 -10.24
CA SER A 34 -4.07 25.35 -8.93
C SER A 34 -2.94 26.04 -8.18
N THR A 35 -2.85 25.80 -6.88
CA THR A 35 -1.86 26.40 -5.98
C THR A 35 -0.85 25.36 -5.48
N ASN A 36 0.27 25.81 -4.91
CA ASN A 36 1.25 24.92 -4.26
C ASN A 36 0.63 24.08 -3.14
N VAL A 37 -0.37 24.62 -2.43
CA VAL A 37 -1.07 23.91 -1.36
C VAL A 37 -1.87 22.73 -1.92
N ASP A 38 -2.45 22.86 -3.12
CA ASP A 38 -3.18 21.76 -3.77
C ASP A 38 -2.26 20.59 -4.14
N ILE A 39 -1.03 20.89 -4.57
CA ILE A 39 -0.01 19.86 -4.84
C ILE A 39 0.38 19.14 -3.55
N LEU A 40 0.65 19.89 -2.48
CA LEU A 40 1.04 19.31 -1.18
C LEU A 40 -0.08 18.43 -0.61
N ASN A 41 -1.33 18.87 -0.69
CA ASN A 41 -2.48 18.08 -0.26
C ASN A 41 -2.64 16.80 -1.10
N ALA A 42 -2.44 16.87 -2.41
CA ALA A 42 -2.49 15.70 -3.27
C ALA A 42 -1.33 14.72 -3.00
N GLU A 43 -0.14 15.23 -2.71
CA GLU A 43 1.01 14.43 -2.28
C GLU A 43 0.73 13.71 -0.95
N GLU A 44 0.18 14.42 0.05
CA GLU A 44 -0.24 13.83 1.31
C GLU A 44 -1.24 12.68 1.09
N GLN A 45 -2.24 12.88 0.22
CA GLN A 45 -3.22 11.84 -0.11
C GLN A 45 -2.59 10.60 -0.75
N VAL A 46 -1.61 10.78 -1.65
CA VAL A 46 -0.85 9.66 -2.24
C VAL A 46 -0.12 8.88 -1.16
N PHE A 47 0.53 9.56 -0.23
CA PHE A 47 1.24 8.92 0.88
C PHE A 47 0.30 8.12 1.80
N ILE A 48 -0.84 8.71 2.18
CA ILE A 48 -1.85 8.04 3.00
C ILE A 48 -2.37 6.79 2.28
N ALA A 49 -2.74 6.90 0.99
CA ALA A 49 -3.25 5.76 0.22
C ALA A 49 -2.21 4.63 0.11
N ARG A 50 -0.93 4.96 -0.09
CA ARG A 50 0.16 3.99 -0.16
C ARG A 50 0.41 3.30 1.18
N ARG A 51 0.40 4.06 2.28
CA ARG A 51 0.51 3.52 3.64
C ARG A 51 -0.63 2.55 3.93
N ASP A 52 -1.86 2.94 3.65
CA ASP A 52 -3.05 2.13 3.92
C ASP A 52 -3.02 0.82 3.09
N LEU A 53 -2.56 0.88 1.84
CA LEU A 53 -2.34 -0.30 1.00
C LEU A 53 -1.28 -1.24 1.60
N LEU A 54 -0.15 -0.69 2.07
CA LEU A 54 0.90 -1.48 2.71
C LEU A 54 0.36 -2.18 3.96
N GLU A 55 -0.32 -1.44 4.83
CA GLU A 55 -0.93 -1.99 6.04
C GLU A 55 -1.92 -3.12 5.73
N ALA A 56 -2.77 -2.94 4.72
CA ALA A 56 -3.72 -3.98 4.31
C ALA A 56 -3.02 -5.24 3.77
N LYS A 57 -1.93 -5.08 3.01
CA LYS A 57 -1.11 -6.21 2.55
C LYS A 57 -0.49 -6.96 3.73
N LEU A 58 0.11 -6.24 4.70
CA LEU A 58 0.71 -6.83 5.89
C LEU A 58 -0.32 -7.60 6.73
N ARG A 59 -1.48 -6.99 7.00
CA ARG A 59 -2.58 -7.63 7.72
C ARG A 59 -3.05 -8.91 7.01
N TYR A 60 -3.15 -8.90 5.69
CA TYR A 60 -3.53 -10.08 4.90
C TYR A 60 -2.51 -11.21 5.02
N LEU A 61 -1.22 -10.91 4.92
CA LEU A 61 -0.14 -11.90 5.08
C LEU A 61 -0.15 -12.50 6.48
N LEU A 62 -0.25 -11.65 7.52
CA LEU A 62 -0.30 -12.10 8.91
C LEU A 62 -1.50 -13.03 9.16
N ALA A 63 -2.68 -12.66 8.66
CA ALA A 63 -3.87 -13.50 8.78
C ALA A 63 -3.70 -14.85 8.07
N ARG A 64 -2.99 -14.89 6.93
CA ARG A 64 -2.68 -16.13 6.22
C ARG A 64 -1.70 -17.02 7.00
N LEU A 65 -0.65 -16.43 7.58
CA LEU A 65 0.30 -17.16 8.43
C LEU A 65 -0.36 -17.69 9.71
N GLN A 66 -1.21 -16.90 10.36
CA GLN A 66 -1.97 -17.33 11.53
C GLN A 66 -2.90 -18.50 11.22
N LEU A 67 -3.56 -18.49 10.05
CA LEU A 67 -4.37 -19.61 9.62
C LEU A 67 -3.49 -20.86 9.41
N ALA A 68 -2.37 -20.74 8.71
CA ALA A 68 -1.43 -21.84 8.47
C ALA A 68 -0.92 -22.45 9.80
N ALA A 69 -0.62 -21.60 10.79
CA ALA A 69 -0.20 -22.03 12.12
C ALA A 69 -1.30 -22.82 12.84
N ALA A 70 -2.54 -22.33 12.78
CA ALA A 70 -3.69 -22.96 13.45
C ALA A 70 -4.03 -24.35 12.88
N VAL A 71 -3.76 -24.59 11.60
CA VAL A 71 -3.99 -25.89 10.95
C VAL A 71 -2.75 -26.80 10.96
N GLY A 72 -1.65 -26.37 11.61
CA GLY A 72 -0.40 -27.12 11.71
C GLY A 72 0.40 -27.23 10.40
N LEU A 73 0.06 -26.41 9.39
CA LEU A 73 0.72 -26.39 8.07
C LEU A 73 1.81 -25.33 7.96
N LEU A 74 2.03 -24.51 8.99
CA LEU A 74 3.05 -23.47 8.95
C LEU A 74 4.45 -24.10 8.92
N GLY A 75 5.05 -24.12 7.73
CA GLY A 75 6.44 -24.53 7.52
C GLY A 75 7.39 -23.35 7.33
N GLU A 76 8.69 -23.67 7.27
CA GLU A 76 9.74 -22.68 6.98
C GLU A 76 9.57 -22.07 5.57
N ASP A 77 9.08 -22.85 4.61
CA ASP A 77 8.78 -22.42 3.24
C ASP A 77 7.69 -21.33 3.16
N ASP A 78 6.67 -21.39 4.02
CA ASP A 78 5.62 -20.36 4.07
C ASP A 78 6.17 -19.02 4.59
N ILE A 79 7.07 -19.08 5.57
CA ILE A 79 7.74 -17.90 6.13
C ILE A 79 8.66 -17.29 5.08
N LEU A 80 9.41 -18.11 4.34
CA LEU A 80 10.28 -17.66 3.25
C LEU A 80 9.47 -17.00 2.12
N GLN A 81 8.35 -17.58 1.68
CA GLN A 81 7.48 -16.97 0.67
C GLN A 81 6.93 -15.61 1.11
N VAL A 82 6.52 -15.47 2.37
CA VAL A 82 6.05 -14.19 2.90
C VAL A 82 7.17 -13.18 2.95
N ASN A 83 8.37 -13.59 3.37
CA ASN A 83 9.53 -12.72 3.41
C ASN A 83 9.93 -12.21 2.00
N ASP A 84 9.90 -13.08 0.99
CA ASP A 84 10.15 -12.69 -0.40
C ASP A 84 9.09 -11.72 -0.93
N TYR A 85 7.82 -11.92 -0.55
CA TYR A 85 6.74 -11.01 -0.93
C TYR A 85 6.86 -9.62 -0.28
N LEU A 86 7.47 -9.52 0.91
CA LEU A 86 7.72 -8.24 1.59
C LEU A 86 8.84 -7.43 0.94
N GLY A 87 9.66 -8.07 0.10
CA GLY A 87 10.75 -7.42 -0.61
C GLY A 87 12.00 -7.22 0.25
N PRO A 88 12.97 -6.44 -0.23
CA PRO A 88 14.27 -6.31 0.42
C PRO A 88 14.12 -5.74 1.84
N LYS A 89 14.96 -6.24 2.75
CA LYS A 89 15.04 -5.74 4.12
C LYS A 89 15.17 -4.22 4.09
N LEU A 90 14.23 -3.54 4.74
CA LEU A 90 14.29 -2.09 4.89
C LEU A 90 15.65 -1.73 5.50
N ALA A 91 16.50 -1.06 4.72
CA ALA A 91 17.74 -0.52 5.20
C ALA A 91 17.41 0.63 6.15
N LEU A 92 17.19 0.31 7.42
CA LEU A 92 17.20 1.30 8.49
C LEU A 92 18.64 1.77 8.61
N GLY A 93 18.97 2.85 7.90
CA GLY A 93 20.21 3.58 8.11
C GLY A 93 20.21 4.10 9.54
N TYR A 94 21.10 3.54 10.36
CA TYR A 94 21.50 4.10 11.65
C TYR A 94 22.75 4.95 11.45
#